data_AF-A5FX49-F1
#
_entry.id   AF-A5FX49-F1
#
_cell.length_a   1.000
_cell.length_b   1.000
_cell.length_c   1.000
_cell.angle_alpha   90.00
_cell.angle_beta   90.00
_cell.angle_gamma   90.00
#
_symmetry.space_group_name_H-M   'P 1'
#
loop_
_entity.id
_entity.type
_entity.pdbx_description
1 polymer ?
#
loop_
_entity_poly.entity_id
_entity_poly.type
_entity_poly.pdbx_seq_one_letter_code
_entity_poly.pdbx_strand_id
1 'polypeptide(L)' 'MNREEIRVNGAFEPIAASIAALLEAKGLHETKGLAVALNASVVPRAAWARTRLMPGDEIEIVRAVGGG' A
#
# COMPACT_ATOMS: atom_id res chain seq x y z
N MET A 1 11.68 0.76 -19.14
CA MET A 1 11.23 0.00 -17.97
C MET A 1 12.00 0.53 -16.78
N ASN A 2 11.37 1.38 -15.98
CA ASN A 2 12.01 1.97 -14.81
C ASN A 2 12.11 0.89 -13.73
N ARG A 3 13.32 0.65 -13.21
CA ARG A 3 13.56 -0.40 -12.20
C ARG A 3 13.09 -0.02 -10.79
N GLU A 4 12.26 1.02 -10.67
CA GLU A 4 11.86 1.63 -9.40
C GLU A 4 10.35 1.87 -9.32
N GLU A 5 9.57 0.91 -9.82
CA GLU A 5 8.10 0.97 -9.79
C GLU A 5 7.53 -0.20 -8.97
N ILE A 6 6.42 0.09 -8.29
CA ILE A 6 5.49 -0.88 -7.71
C ILE A 6 4.18 -0.85 -8.51
N ARG A 7 3.34 -1.87 -8.32
CA ARG A 7 1.96 -1.85 -8.81
C ARG A 7 1.03 -1.51 -7.66
N VAL A 8 0.20 -0.47 -7.79
CA VAL A 8 -0.81 -0.09 -6.80
C VAL A 8 -2.18 -0.14 -7.43
N ASN A 9 -3.07 -1.01 -6.95
CA ASN A 9 -4.41 -1.22 -7.52
C ASN A 9 -4.40 -1.40 -9.06
N GLY A 10 -3.40 -2.13 -9.57
CA GLY A 10 -3.23 -2.40 -11.00
C GLY A 10 -2.47 -1.33 -11.81
N ALA A 11 -2.19 -0.14 -11.24
CA ALA A 11 -1.42 0.91 -11.90
C ALA A 11 0.06 0.93 -11.47
N PHE A 12 0.97 1.23 -12.40
CA PHE A 12 2.38 1.42 -12.04
C PHE A 12 2.60 2.77 -11.36
N GLU A 13 3.31 2.75 -10.24
CA GLU A 13 3.63 3.94 -9.45
C GLU A 13 5.07 3.91 -8.94
N PRO A 14 5.69 5.08 -8.69
CA PRO A 14 6.99 5.15 -8.05
C PRO A 14 7.00 4.46 -6.69
N ILE A 15 8.09 3.77 -6.37
CA ILE A 15 8.26 3.13 -5.05
C ILE A 15 8.32 4.20 -3.95
N ALA A 16 7.53 4.01 -2.90
CA ALA A 16 7.64 4.77 -1.66
C ALA A 16 8.49 4.02 -0.62
N ALA A 17 9.01 4.73 0.39
CA ALA A 17 9.85 4.13 1.42
C ALA A 17 9.15 3.04 2.27
N SER A 18 7.82 3.13 2.41
CA SER A 18 7.00 2.16 3.13
C SER A 18 5.53 2.25 2.71
N ILE A 19 4.70 1.30 3.17
CA ILE A 19 3.24 1.37 2.99
C ILE A 19 2.68 2.69 3.58
N ALA A 20 3.16 3.11 4.75
CA ALA A 20 2.68 4.37 5.35
C ALA A 20 3.02 5.59 4.47
N ALA A 21 4.24 5.67 3.95
CA ALA A 21 4.65 6.74 3.05
C ALA A 21 3.85 6.74 1.73
N LEU A 22 3.53 5.55 1.20
CA LEU A 22 2.65 5.42 0.03
C LEU A 22 1.26 5.99 0.31
N LEU A 23 0.66 5.64 1.45
CA LEU A 23 -0.66 6.13 1.83
C LEU A 23 -0.66 7.64 2.10
N GLU A 24 0.41 8.19 2.67
CA GLU A 24 0.58 9.63 2.87
C GLU A 24 0.65 10.37 1.52
N ALA A 25 1.49 9.91 0.59
CA ALA A 25 1.62 10.47 -0.75
C ALA A 25 0.29 10.45 -1.53
N LYS A 26 -0.58 9.47 -1.24
CA LYS A 26 -1.92 9.35 -1.82
C LYS A 26 -3.01 10.12 -1.07
N GLY A 27 -2.70 10.78 0.04
CA GLY A 27 -3.69 11.47 0.88
C GLY A 27 -4.64 10.52 1.63
N LEU A 28 -4.24 9.28 1.87
CA LEU A 28 -5.07 8.21 2.48
C LEU A 28 -4.70 7.87 3.94
N HIS A 29 -3.64 8.45 4.49
CA HIS A 29 -3.09 8.09 5.82
C HIS A 29 -4.11 8.11 6.99
N GLU A 30 -5.08 9.03 6.99
CA GLU A 30 -6.12 9.14 8.03
C GLU A 30 -7.43 8.40 7.68
N THR A 31 -7.48 7.70 6.56
CA THR A 31 -8.72 7.03 6.11
C THR A 31 -9.04 5.87 7.06
N LYS A 32 -10.17 5.99 7.76
CA LYS A 32 -10.74 4.90 8.57
C LYS A 32 -11.22 3.76 7.68
N GLY A 33 -11.10 2.53 8.17
CA GLY A 33 -11.53 1.35 7.44
C GLY A 33 -10.69 1.06 6.20
N LEU A 34 -9.41 1.44 6.18
CA LEU A 34 -8.52 1.08 5.08
C LEU A 34 -7.80 -0.24 5.39
N ALA A 35 -7.75 -1.14 4.41
CA ALA A 35 -6.91 -2.34 4.44
C ALA A 35 -5.91 -2.29 3.28
N VAL A 36 -4.71 -2.80 3.53
CA VAL A 36 -3.64 -2.88 2.54
C VAL A 36 -3.14 -4.31 2.47
N ALA A 37 -3.04 -4.85 1.26
CA ALA A 37 -2.34 -6.09 0.99
C ALA A 37 -1.07 -5.82 0.20
N LEU A 38 0.01 -6.52 0.55
CA LEU A 38 1.28 -6.55 -0.16
C LEU A 38 1.46 -7.96 -0.71
N ASN A 39 1.58 -8.10 -2.03
CA ASN A 39 1.76 -9.38 -2.71
C ASN A 39 0.73 -10.43 -2.27
N ALA A 40 -0.56 -10.05 -2.33
CA ALA A 40 -1.72 -10.84 -1.87
C ALA A 40 -1.77 -11.18 -0.36
N SER A 41 -0.90 -10.60 0.46
CA SER A 41 -0.91 -10.77 1.92
C SER A 41 -1.32 -9.49 2.63
N VAL A 42 -2.37 -9.56 3.45
CA VAL A 42 -2.86 -8.40 4.23
C VAL A 42 -1.80 -7.98 5.25
N VAL A 43 -1.40 -6.71 5.20
CA VAL A 43 -0.43 -6.14 6.14
C VAL A 43 -1.17 -5.46 7.29
N PRO A 44 -0.96 -5.88 8.55
CA PRO A 44 -1.58 -5.22 9.71
C PRO A 44 -1.20 -3.74 9.78
N ARG A 45 -2.15 -2.87 10.14
CA ARG A 45 -1.94 -1.41 10.19
C ARG A 45 -0.72 -1.00 11.01
N ALA A 46 -0.46 -1.69 12.13
CA ALA A 46 0.71 -1.42 12.97
C ALA A 46 2.05 -1.60 12.23
N ALA A 47 2.09 -2.44 11.19
CA ALA A 47 3.29 -2.75 10.42
C ALA A 47 3.51 -1.82 9.21
N TRP A 48 2.55 -0.97 8.83
CA TRP A 48 2.64 -0.16 7.62
C TRP A 48 3.84 0.77 7.59
N ALA A 49 4.20 1.37 8.73
CA ALA A 49 5.35 2.29 8.82
C ALA A 49 6.71 1.58 8.67
N ARG A 50 6.79 0.29 8.99
CA ARG A 50 8.04 -0.50 8.95
C ARG A 50 8.14 -1.42 7.73
N THR A 51 7.05 -1.62 7.00
CA THR A 51 7.03 -2.48 5.81
C THR A 51 7.60 -1.70 4.64
N ARG A 52 8.86 -1.98 4.28
CA ARG A 52 9.55 -1.39 3.13
C ARG A 52 9.01 -1.97 1.83
N LEU A 53 8.80 -1.12 0.83
CA LEU A 53 8.41 -1.53 -0.51
C LEU A 53 9.64 -1.73 -1.39
N MET A 54 9.57 -2.73 -2.26
CA MET A 54 10.62 -3.13 -3.17
C MET A 54 10.14 -3.07 -4.62
N PRO A 55 11.03 -2.92 -5.61
CA PRO A 55 10.65 -2.94 -7.01
C PRO A 55 9.88 -4.21 -7.37
N GLY A 56 8.77 -4.04 -8.09
CA GLY A 56 7.89 -5.14 -8.52
C GLY A 56 6.87 -5.58 -7.47
N ASP A 57 6.86 -5.01 -6.26
CA ASP A 57 5.81 -5.28 -5.28
C ASP A 57 4.44 -4.86 -5.81
N GLU A 58 3.44 -5.64 -5.43
CA GLU A 58 2.04 -5.38 -5.71
C GLU A 58 1.30 -4.99 -4.44
N ILE A 59 0.68 -3.81 -4.47
CA ILE A 59 -0.09 -3.23 -3.38
C ILE A 59 -1.55 -3.14 -3.79
N GLU A 60 -2.41 -3.75 -2.99
CA GLU A 60 -3.85 -3.53 -3.06
C GLU A 60 -4.29 -2.68 -1.87
N ILE A 61 -4.96 -1.57 -2.16
CA ILE A 61 -5.51 -0.65 -1.18
C ILE A 61 -7.02 -0.66 -1.34
N VAL A 62 -7.71 -1.20 -0.34
CA VAL A 62 -9.17 -1.31 -0.33
C VAL A 62 -9.76 -0.63 0.89
N ARG A 63 -10.97 -0.10 0.73
CA ARG A 63 -11.79 0.30 1.88
C ARG A 63 -12.49 -0.95 2.39
N ALA A 64 -12.18 -1.35 3.61
CA ALA A 64 -12.98 -2.28 4.37
C ALA A 64 -14.39 -1.69 4.51
N VAL A 65 -15.33 -2.25 3.75
CA VAL A 65 -16.74 -2.11 4.06
C VAL A 65 -16.95 -2.79 5.40
N GLY A 66 -17.44 -2.04 6.38
CA GLY A 66 -17.76 -2.58 7.71
C GLY A 66 -18.84 -3.65 7.56
N GLY A 67 -18.43 -4.91 7.50
CA GLY A 67 -19.30 -6.05 7.71
C GLY A 67 -19.40 -6.29 9.21
N GLY A 68 -20.58 -6.05 9.76
CA GLY A 68 -21.02 -6.83 10.92
C GLY A 68 -21.36 -8.24 10.48
#